data_AF-A0A3P9CFT0-F1
#
_entry.id   AF-A0A3P9CFT0-F1
#
_cell.length_a   1.000
_cell.length_b   1.000
_cell.length_c   1.000
_cell.angle_alpha   90.00
_cell.angle_beta   90.00
_cell.angle_gamma   90.00
#
_symmetry.space_group_name_H-M   'P 1'
#
loop_
_entity.id
_entity.type
_entity.pdbx_description
1 polymer ?
#
loop_
_entity_poly.entity_id
_entity_poly.type
_entity_poly.pdbx_seq_one_letter_code
_entity_poly.pdbx_strand_id
1 'polypeptide(L)'
;MYGGLFCVYVQVTALRSYDTMIATARRQEEGSLIYIIDRADLYLRVRDGVRQVMVLLSTFQCSALNLIKSTLKPLHLIALNSPHTGNMRGIRGADFLCFQQARAIGLKGTFRAFLSSKLQDLYTIVRRSDRDSVPIVNLKNQVLFSSWDSLFGDNASKMRENVPIYSFDGRDILRDSAWPEKMVWHGSSKKGHRQTDQYCETWRTGDHAVTGLRWVKPRGVGPFSRGHWHIFSSRGRTTAEKLKAFSNFIPF
;
A
#
# COMPACT_ATOMS: atom_id res chain seq x y z
N MET A 1 -10.82 11.11 -15.24
CA MET A 1 -9.44 10.59 -15.34
C MET A 1 -9.40 9.18 -14.79
N TYR A 2 -8.51 8.33 -15.29
CA TYR A 2 -8.45 6.90 -14.94
C TYR A 2 -7.03 6.54 -14.50
N GLY A 3 -6.83 6.30 -13.21
CA GLY A 3 -5.52 5.99 -12.62
C GLY A 3 -5.44 4.56 -12.11
N GLY A 4 -4.24 3.99 -12.04
CA GLY A 4 -4.02 2.73 -11.34
C GLY A 4 -4.34 2.86 -9.85
N LEU A 5 -4.91 1.80 -9.28
CA LEU A 5 -4.94 1.58 -7.84
C LEU A 5 -4.02 0.40 -7.52
N PHE A 6 -3.13 0.59 -6.54
CA PHE A 6 -2.28 -0.48 -6.01
C PHE A 6 -2.85 -1.03 -4.71
N CYS A 7 -2.48 -2.28 -4.44
CA CYS A 7 -2.86 -3.07 -3.29
C CYS A 7 -1.59 -3.55 -2.58
N VAL A 8 -1.50 -3.33 -1.28
CA VAL A 8 -0.40 -3.75 -0.40
C VAL A 8 -0.82 -5.00 0.36
N TYR A 9 0.03 -6.02 0.39
CA TYR A 9 -0.10 -7.12 1.34
C TYR A 9 0.22 -6.62 2.76
N VAL A 10 -0.73 -6.74 3.69
CA VAL A 10 -0.56 -6.36 5.09
C VAL A 10 -0.57 -7.62 5.95
N GLN A 11 0.57 -7.90 6.60
CA GLN A 11 0.71 -9.07 7.48
C GLN A 11 -0.18 -8.91 8.73
N VAL A 12 -0.75 -10.03 9.21
CA VAL A 12 -1.37 -10.13 10.53
C VAL A 12 -0.29 -10.51 11.54
N THR A 13 -0.24 -9.84 12.69
CA THR A 13 0.78 -10.12 13.71
C THR A 13 0.57 -11.53 14.27
N ALA A 14 1.53 -12.42 14.02
CA ALA A 14 1.68 -13.68 14.73
C ALA A 14 3.00 -13.63 15.50
N LEU A 15 2.94 -13.89 16.81
CA LEU A 15 4.10 -13.93 17.70
C LEU A 15 4.25 -15.35 18.25
N ARG A 16 5.48 -15.69 18.66
CA ARG A 16 5.77 -17.02 19.18
C ARG A 16 5.16 -17.21 20.57
N SER A 17 5.72 -16.54 21.58
CA SER A 17 5.25 -16.62 22.97
C SER A 17 4.40 -15.44 23.41
N TYR A 18 3.65 -15.65 24.49
CA TYR A 18 2.89 -14.61 25.20
C TYR A 18 3.81 -13.50 25.74
N ASP A 19 5.01 -13.83 26.18
CA ASP A 19 5.99 -12.88 26.73
C ASP A 19 6.54 -11.97 25.62
N THR A 20 6.75 -12.56 24.43
CA THR A 20 7.08 -11.82 23.21
C THR A 20 5.96 -10.83 22.85
N MET A 21 4.70 -11.21 23.06
CA MET A 21 3.56 -10.28 22.92
C MET A 21 3.60 -9.18 23.98
N ILE A 22 3.70 -9.49 25.28
CA ILE A 22 3.69 -8.45 26.32
C ILE A 22 4.83 -7.45 26.13
N ALA A 23 6.04 -7.92 25.80
CA ALA A 23 7.20 -7.07 25.49
C ALA A 23 7.01 -6.19 24.25
N THR A 24 6.22 -6.63 23.25
CA THR A 24 5.99 -5.89 22.00
C THR A 24 4.62 -5.21 21.90
N ALA A 25 3.70 -5.44 22.84
CA ALA A 25 2.30 -5.00 22.77
C ALA A 25 2.18 -3.49 22.62
N ARG A 26 3.00 -2.72 23.35
CA ARG A 26 3.03 -1.24 23.24
C ARG A 26 3.44 -0.73 21.85
N ARG A 27 4.06 -1.58 21.01
CA ARG A 27 4.43 -1.29 19.61
C ARG A 27 3.33 -1.65 18.61
N GLN A 28 2.32 -2.42 19.02
CA GLN A 28 1.16 -2.79 18.20
C GLN A 28 0.07 -1.72 18.32
N GLU A 29 -0.60 -1.42 17.20
CA GLU A 29 -1.65 -0.39 17.10
C GLU A 29 -2.97 -0.88 17.73
N GLU A 30 -3.73 0.01 18.36
CA GLU A 30 -5.02 -0.33 18.98
C GLU A 30 -6.02 -0.88 17.93
N GLY A 31 -6.75 -1.94 18.31
CA GLY A 31 -7.57 -2.73 17.39
C GLY A 31 -6.82 -3.85 16.66
N SER A 32 -5.48 -3.96 16.80
CA SER A 32 -4.72 -5.06 16.18
C SER A 32 -5.06 -6.41 16.78
N LEU A 33 -5.38 -7.39 15.94
CA LEU A 33 -5.33 -8.80 16.29
C LEU A 33 -3.87 -9.31 16.29
N ILE A 34 -3.57 -10.14 17.29
CA ILE A 34 -2.26 -10.76 17.56
C ILE A 34 -2.51 -12.25 17.86
N TYR A 35 -1.92 -13.15 17.09
CA TYR A 35 -1.99 -14.60 17.33
C TYR A 35 -0.74 -15.10 18.05
N ILE A 36 -0.89 -15.95 19.07
CA ILE A 36 0.21 -16.53 19.86
C ILE A 36 0.38 -18.00 19.49
N ILE A 37 1.44 -18.30 18.74
CA ILE A 37 1.68 -19.61 18.14
C ILE A 37 1.86 -20.68 19.23
N ASP A 38 2.61 -20.38 20.30
CA ASP A 38 2.92 -21.35 21.37
C ASP A 38 1.70 -21.74 22.23
N ARG A 39 0.57 -21.00 22.13
CA ARG A 39 -0.67 -21.26 22.89
C ARG A 39 -1.92 -21.46 22.02
N ALA A 40 -1.81 -21.25 20.71
CA ALA A 40 -2.93 -21.11 19.77
C ALA A 40 -3.94 -19.99 20.12
N ASP A 41 -3.58 -19.07 21.01
CA ASP A 41 -4.46 -18.00 21.50
C ASP A 41 -4.52 -16.80 20.55
N LEU A 42 -5.70 -16.20 20.43
CA LEU A 42 -5.89 -14.90 19.77
C LEU A 42 -6.05 -13.79 20.81
N TYR A 43 -5.38 -12.66 20.60
CA TYR A 43 -5.49 -11.46 21.44
C TYR A 43 -5.84 -10.23 20.60
N LEU A 44 -6.59 -9.31 21.19
CA LEU A 44 -6.90 -7.98 20.67
C LEU A 44 -6.11 -6.93 21.47
N ARG A 45 -5.33 -6.10 20.78
CA ARG A 45 -4.68 -4.92 21.35
C ARG A 45 -5.74 -3.85 21.66
N VAL A 46 -5.89 -3.51 22.93
CA VAL A 46 -6.76 -2.43 23.44
C VAL A 46 -5.91 -1.37 24.12
N ARG A 47 -6.37 -0.12 24.25
CA ARG A 47 -5.58 1.06 24.68
C ARG A 47 -4.47 0.77 25.69
N ASP A 48 -4.85 0.19 26.84
CA ASP A 48 -3.98 -0.01 28.00
C ASP A 48 -3.39 -1.43 28.12
N GLY A 49 -3.61 -2.32 27.13
CA GLY A 49 -3.07 -3.68 27.17
C GLY A 49 -3.47 -4.58 26.00
N VAL A 50 -3.72 -5.85 26.30
CA VAL A 50 -4.22 -6.86 25.36
C VAL A 50 -5.34 -7.66 26.04
N ARG A 51 -6.39 -8.00 25.30
CA ARG A 51 -7.49 -8.88 25.77
C ARG A 51 -7.50 -10.15 24.96
N GLN A 52 -7.57 -11.30 25.63
CA GLN A 52 -7.73 -12.58 24.94
C GLN A 52 -9.11 -12.63 24.27
N VAL A 53 -9.13 -13.08 23.02
CA VAL A 53 -10.33 -13.34 22.24
C VAL A 53 -10.51 -14.85 22.29
N MET A 54 -11.49 -15.33 23.05
CA MET A 54 -11.78 -16.76 23.14
C MET A 54 -12.29 -17.25 21.78
N VAL A 55 -11.55 -18.17 21.16
CA VAL A 55 -11.89 -18.75 19.85
C VAL A 55 -12.15 -20.24 20.00
N LEU A 56 -13.32 -20.71 19.59
CA LEU A 56 -13.66 -22.14 19.56
C LEU A 56 -13.04 -22.81 18.31
N LEU A 57 -11.71 -22.90 18.30
CA LEU A 57 -10.93 -23.56 17.26
C LEU A 57 -9.95 -24.58 17.86
N SER A 58 -10.50 -25.71 18.29
CA SER A 58 -9.73 -26.94 18.38
C SER A 58 -9.24 -27.36 16.97
N THR A 59 -8.11 -28.07 16.93
CA THR A 59 -7.37 -28.45 15.71
C THR A 59 -6.70 -27.29 14.95
N PHE A 60 -5.39 -27.08 15.20
CA PHE A 60 -4.36 -26.86 14.15
C PHE A 60 -2.95 -26.83 14.77
N GLN A 61 -2.38 -28.02 15.01
CA GLN A 61 -1.00 -28.17 15.47
C GLN A 61 -0.05 -28.12 14.26
N CYS A 62 0.91 -27.18 14.23
CA CYS A 62 1.74 -26.93 13.04
C CYS A 62 3.23 -26.77 13.39
N SER A 63 4.12 -27.31 12.55
CA SER A 63 5.53 -27.57 12.86
C SER A 63 6.44 -26.32 12.79
N ALA A 64 6.68 -25.72 13.95
CA ALA A 64 7.23 -24.36 14.07
C ALA A 64 8.73 -24.15 13.71
N LEU A 65 9.55 -25.18 13.55
CA LEU A 65 11.01 -25.00 13.46
C LEU A 65 11.53 -24.53 12.08
N ASN A 66 10.88 -24.90 10.98
CA ASN A 66 11.17 -24.31 9.66
C ASN A 66 10.57 -22.90 9.49
N LEU A 67 9.65 -22.50 10.37
CA LEU A 67 8.86 -21.27 10.24
C LEU A 67 9.68 -20.00 10.51
N ILE A 68 10.69 -20.07 11.38
CA ILE A 68 11.37 -18.89 11.94
C ILE A 68 12.17 -18.11 10.87
N LYS A 69 12.75 -18.79 9.87
CA LYS A 69 13.38 -18.13 8.69
C LYS A 69 12.38 -17.64 7.63
N SER A 70 11.08 -17.88 7.79
CA SER A 70 10.00 -17.43 6.89
C SER A 70 9.17 -16.24 7.42
N THR A 71 9.62 -15.64 8.53
CA THR A 71 8.86 -14.65 9.32
C THR A 71 8.71 -13.28 8.64
N LEU A 72 9.69 -12.85 7.85
CA LEU A 72 9.60 -11.63 7.04
C LEU A 72 9.09 -11.95 5.64
N LYS A 73 7.77 -12.17 5.51
CA LYS A 73 7.12 -12.21 4.20
C LYS A 73 7.22 -10.82 3.55
N PRO A 74 7.67 -10.70 2.29
CA PRO A 74 7.85 -9.40 1.66
C PRO A 74 6.50 -8.69 1.45
N LEU A 75 6.53 -7.36 1.38
CA LEU A 75 5.34 -6.54 1.17
C LEU A 75 5.01 -6.52 -0.34
N HIS A 76 4.13 -7.41 -0.79
CA HIS A 76 3.65 -7.38 -2.17
C HIS A 76 2.87 -6.10 -2.47
N LEU A 77 3.32 -5.37 -3.49
CA LEU A 77 2.64 -4.22 -4.09
C LEU A 77 2.21 -4.63 -5.50
N ILE A 78 0.89 -4.79 -5.69
CA ILE A 78 0.26 -5.34 -6.89
C ILE A 78 -0.84 -4.38 -7.35
N ALA A 79 -1.00 -4.16 -8.64
CA ALA A 79 -2.09 -3.32 -9.16
C ALA A 79 -3.41 -4.09 -9.29
N LEU A 80 -4.55 -3.38 -9.22
CA LEU A 80 -5.80 -3.92 -9.75
C LEU A 80 -5.69 -4.16 -11.28
N ASN A 81 -6.53 -5.03 -11.81
CA ASN A 81 -6.57 -5.44 -13.22
C ASN A 81 -7.16 -4.37 -14.18
N SER A 82 -7.60 -3.23 -13.66
CA SER A 82 -8.10 -2.09 -14.43
C SER A 82 -7.71 -0.76 -13.78
N PRO A 83 -7.61 0.34 -14.55
CA PRO A 83 -7.55 1.68 -13.96
C PRO A 83 -8.94 2.10 -13.44
N HIS A 84 -8.97 2.92 -12.39
CA HIS A 84 -10.18 3.39 -11.72
C HIS A 84 -10.24 4.93 -11.66
N THR A 85 -11.47 5.46 -11.57
CA THR A 85 -11.71 6.87 -11.24
C THR A 85 -11.56 7.10 -9.74
N GLY A 86 -11.74 8.34 -9.27
CA GLY A 86 -11.76 8.65 -7.84
C GLY A 86 -12.92 8.00 -7.07
N ASN A 87 -14.02 7.60 -7.74
CA ASN A 87 -15.13 6.91 -7.09
C ASN A 87 -14.85 5.40 -7.03
N MET A 88 -14.32 4.98 -5.89
CA MET A 88 -14.05 3.58 -5.56
C MET A 88 -15.06 3.04 -4.53
N ARG A 89 -16.22 3.70 -4.39
CA ARG A 89 -17.19 3.51 -3.29
C ARG A 89 -16.58 3.74 -1.90
N GLY A 90 -15.63 4.66 -1.83
CA GLY A 90 -14.83 4.97 -0.64
C GLY A 90 -13.74 3.93 -0.35
N ILE A 91 -12.89 4.19 0.66
CA ILE A 91 -11.78 3.29 1.04
C ILE A 91 -12.20 1.82 1.26
N ARG A 92 -13.42 1.56 1.75
CA ARG A 92 -13.95 0.19 1.92
C ARG A 92 -14.17 -0.55 0.60
N GLY A 93 -14.60 0.15 -0.45
CA GLY A 93 -14.74 -0.43 -1.78
C GLY A 93 -13.38 -0.66 -2.46
N ALA A 94 -12.42 0.25 -2.24
CA ALA A 94 -11.04 0.06 -2.68
C ALA A 94 -10.36 -1.15 -2.00
N ASP A 95 -10.47 -1.27 -0.67
CA ASP A 95 -9.99 -2.44 0.09
C ASP A 95 -10.70 -3.74 -0.38
N PHE A 96 -11.99 -3.69 -0.68
CA PHE A 96 -12.74 -4.85 -1.20
C PHE A 96 -12.28 -5.29 -2.60
N LEU A 97 -12.00 -4.37 -3.52
CA LEU A 97 -11.43 -4.70 -4.84
C LEU A 97 -10.08 -5.39 -4.72
N CYS A 98 -9.21 -4.89 -3.83
CA CYS A 98 -7.91 -5.52 -3.52
C CYS A 98 -8.08 -6.94 -2.97
N PHE A 99 -9.01 -7.15 -2.03
CA PHE A 99 -9.33 -8.47 -1.50
C PHE A 99 -9.85 -9.42 -2.59
N GLN A 100 -10.83 -8.98 -3.39
CA GLN A 100 -11.48 -9.81 -4.41
C GLN A 100 -10.49 -10.30 -5.47
N GLN A 101 -9.64 -9.41 -6.01
CA GLN A 101 -8.69 -9.79 -7.06
C GLN A 101 -7.53 -10.64 -6.53
N ALA A 102 -7.04 -10.37 -5.31
CA ALA A 102 -6.05 -11.25 -4.66
C ALA A 102 -6.59 -12.67 -4.45
N ARG A 103 -7.87 -12.80 -4.03
CA ARG A 103 -8.52 -14.11 -3.84
C ARG A 103 -8.76 -14.84 -5.15
N ALA A 104 -9.12 -14.14 -6.22
CA ALA A 104 -9.34 -14.73 -7.55
C ALA A 104 -8.10 -15.45 -8.11
N ILE A 105 -6.89 -14.99 -7.75
CA ILE A 105 -5.62 -15.65 -8.12
C ILE A 105 -5.02 -16.51 -6.98
N GLY A 106 -5.82 -16.86 -5.97
CA GLY A 106 -5.43 -17.78 -4.90
C GLY A 106 -4.47 -17.22 -3.83
N LEU A 107 -4.15 -15.92 -3.84
CA LEU A 107 -3.29 -15.34 -2.80
C LEU A 107 -3.97 -15.38 -1.42
N LYS A 108 -3.16 -15.65 -0.39
CA LYS A 108 -3.62 -15.90 1.00
C LYS A 108 -3.11 -14.81 1.93
N GLY A 109 -4.03 -14.00 2.45
CA GLY A 109 -3.76 -12.91 3.41
C GLY A 109 -4.66 -11.72 3.17
N THR A 110 -4.28 -10.56 3.72
CA THR A 110 -5.07 -9.32 3.65
C THR A 110 -4.38 -8.34 2.71
N PHE A 111 -5.04 -8.02 1.59
CA PHE A 111 -4.61 -6.95 0.68
C PHE A 111 -5.43 -5.70 0.93
N ARG A 112 -4.77 -4.54 0.99
CA ARG A 112 -5.38 -3.23 1.25
C ARG A 112 -4.98 -2.20 0.21
N ALA A 113 -5.87 -1.26 -0.07
CA ALA A 113 -5.63 -0.19 -1.04
C ALA A 113 -4.48 0.73 -0.60
N PHE A 114 -3.60 1.08 -1.54
CA PHE A 114 -2.47 2.02 -1.36
C PHE A 114 -2.98 3.47 -1.32
N LEU A 115 -3.90 3.79 -0.39
CA LEU A 115 -4.63 5.05 -0.33
C LEU A 115 -4.71 5.59 1.10
N SER A 116 -4.42 6.89 1.29
CA SER A 116 -4.85 7.62 2.47
C SER A 116 -6.39 7.68 2.55
N SER A 117 -6.94 7.73 3.76
CA SER A 117 -8.39 7.86 4.00
C SER A 117 -8.69 8.90 5.09
N LYS A 118 -9.96 9.08 5.49
CA LYS A 118 -10.36 10.08 6.50
C LYS A 118 -9.58 9.96 7.82
N LEU A 119 -9.29 8.73 8.24
CA LEU A 119 -8.74 8.39 9.56
C LEU A 119 -7.40 7.65 9.50
N GLN A 120 -6.88 7.33 8.31
CA GLN A 120 -5.63 6.59 8.14
C GLN A 120 -4.72 7.28 7.12
N ASP A 121 -3.48 7.49 7.52
CA ASP A 121 -2.40 7.89 6.63
C ASP A 121 -1.92 6.68 5.83
N LEU A 122 -1.56 6.88 4.56
CA LEU A 122 -0.96 5.82 3.74
C LEU A 122 0.24 5.18 4.46
N TYR A 123 1.10 6.01 5.05
CA TYR A 123 2.27 5.55 5.80
C TYR A 123 1.94 4.54 6.92
N THR A 124 0.74 4.59 7.52
CA THR A 124 0.31 3.69 8.60
C THR A 124 -0.56 2.51 8.13
N ILE A 125 -0.54 2.17 6.83
CA ILE A 125 -1.16 0.91 6.34
C ILE A 125 -0.28 -0.32 6.67
N VAL A 126 1.04 -0.15 6.70
CA VAL A 126 2.01 -1.19 7.09
C VAL A 126 2.36 -1.07 8.58
N ARG A 127 2.48 -2.19 9.29
CA ARG A 127 2.77 -2.22 10.74
C ARG A 127 4.18 -1.69 11.02
N ARG A 128 4.36 -0.96 12.14
CA ARG A 128 5.64 -0.32 12.47
C ARG A 128 6.84 -1.27 12.54
N SER A 129 6.62 -2.54 12.89
CA SER A 129 7.65 -3.59 12.93
C SER A 129 8.20 -3.98 11.56
N ASP A 130 7.48 -3.67 10.49
CA ASP A 130 7.74 -4.22 9.16
C ASP A 130 8.33 -3.13 8.22
N ARG A 131 8.44 -1.88 8.69
CA ARG A 131 8.67 -0.72 7.81
C ARG A 131 10.12 -0.51 7.39
N ASP A 132 11.06 -0.84 8.26
CA ASP A 132 12.50 -0.67 8.07
C ASP A 132 13.14 -1.87 7.36
N SER A 133 12.61 -3.07 7.62
CA SER A 133 13.28 -4.36 7.43
C SER A 133 12.62 -5.28 6.40
N VAL A 134 11.38 -5.02 5.99
CA VAL A 134 10.67 -5.83 4.97
C VAL A 134 10.68 -5.13 3.61
N PRO A 135 11.22 -5.77 2.55
CA PRO A 135 11.26 -5.17 1.21
C PRO A 135 9.89 -5.17 0.54
N ILE A 136 9.66 -4.17 -0.32
CA ILE A 136 8.47 -4.10 -1.17
C ILE A 136 8.77 -4.83 -2.48
N VAL A 137 7.92 -5.76 -2.89
CA VAL A 137 8.08 -6.58 -4.09
C VAL A 137 6.87 -6.53 -5.02
N ASN A 138 7.05 -6.83 -6.30
CA ASN A 138 5.92 -7.05 -7.23
C ASN A 138 5.34 -8.48 -7.10
N LEU A 139 4.28 -8.79 -7.86
CA LEU A 139 3.64 -10.12 -7.89
C LEU A 139 4.62 -11.29 -8.10
N LYS A 140 5.73 -11.08 -8.82
CA LYS A 140 6.75 -12.10 -9.12
C LYS A 140 7.94 -12.06 -8.13
N ASN A 141 7.74 -11.51 -6.93
CA ASN A 141 8.73 -11.35 -5.87
C ASN A 141 9.97 -10.50 -6.24
N GLN A 142 9.91 -9.71 -7.32
CA GLN A 142 11.01 -8.82 -7.70
C GLN A 142 10.95 -7.54 -6.86
N VAL A 143 12.07 -7.16 -6.23
CA VAL A 143 12.13 -5.99 -5.34
C VAL A 143 11.87 -4.69 -6.10
N LEU A 144 10.89 -3.91 -5.63
CA LEU A 144 10.56 -2.57 -6.11
C LEU A 144 11.27 -1.49 -5.27
N PHE A 145 11.25 -1.65 -3.94
CA PHE A 145 11.86 -0.74 -2.96
C PHE A 145 12.48 -1.55 -1.81
N SER A 146 13.54 -1.04 -1.18
CA SER A 146 14.27 -1.78 -0.13
C SER A 146 13.49 -1.94 1.16
N SER A 147 12.63 -0.97 1.51
CA SER A 147 11.73 -1.03 2.68
C SER A 147 10.55 -0.06 2.54
N TRP A 148 9.58 -0.10 3.45
CA TRP A 148 8.47 0.87 3.49
C TRP A 148 8.96 2.28 3.85
N ASP A 149 9.89 2.40 4.80
CA ASP A 149 10.48 3.68 5.17
C ASP A 149 11.32 4.27 4.02
N SER A 150 11.93 3.43 3.18
CA SER A 150 12.60 3.90 1.94
C SER A 150 11.66 4.54 0.91
N LEU A 151 10.34 4.34 1.03
CA LEU A 151 9.32 4.91 0.16
C LEU A 151 9.00 6.37 0.50
N PHE A 152 9.03 6.70 1.81
CA PHE A 152 8.65 8.01 2.38
C PHE A 152 9.83 8.78 3.01
N GLY A 153 11.02 8.18 3.03
CA GLY A 153 12.25 8.76 3.56
C GLY A 153 12.80 9.96 2.76
N ASP A 154 13.93 10.49 3.22
CA ASP A 154 14.58 11.66 2.59
C ASP A 154 15.70 11.33 1.62
N ASN A 155 16.32 10.16 1.76
CA ASN A 155 17.07 9.55 0.66
C ASN A 155 16.09 9.26 -0.48
N ALA A 156 16.54 9.49 -1.72
CA ALA A 156 15.65 9.50 -2.87
C ALA A 156 14.95 8.15 -3.08
N SER A 157 13.62 8.13 -2.90
CA SER A 157 12.73 6.98 -3.11
C SER A 157 12.59 6.62 -4.60
N LYS A 158 13.72 6.24 -5.21
CA LYS A 158 13.81 5.68 -6.55
C LYS A 158 13.32 4.23 -6.52
N MET A 159 12.27 3.93 -7.28
CA MET A 159 11.91 2.54 -7.57
C MET A 159 13.07 1.89 -8.34
N ARG A 160 13.35 0.60 -8.09
CA ARG A 160 14.40 -0.14 -8.82
C ARG A 160 14.16 -0.08 -10.34
N GLU A 161 15.24 0.17 -11.07
CA GLU A 161 15.19 0.35 -12.53
C GLU A 161 14.81 -0.93 -13.26
N ASN A 162 14.05 -0.78 -14.34
CA ASN A 162 13.58 -1.85 -15.22
C ASN A 162 12.78 -3.00 -14.58
N VAL A 163 12.38 -2.87 -13.30
CA VAL A 163 11.46 -3.82 -12.63
C VAL A 163 10.01 -3.51 -13.04
N PRO A 164 9.24 -4.50 -13.55
CA PRO A 164 7.81 -4.33 -13.86
C PRO A 164 6.96 -4.11 -12.61
N ILE A 165 5.81 -3.44 -12.76
CA ILE A 165 4.72 -3.50 -11.77
C ILE A 165 3.60 -4.34 -12.39
N TYR A 166 3.23 -5.42 -11.72
CA TYR A 166 2.21 -6.33 -12.21
C TYR A 166 0.84 -6.02 -11.59
N SER A 167 -0.20 -6.17 -12.40
CA SER A 167 -1.58 -6.37 -11.94
C SER A 167 -1.78 -7.81 -11.41
N PHE A 168 -2.89 -8.09 -10.72
CA PHE A 168 -3.18 -9.46 -10.24
C PHE A 168 -3.28 -10.49 -11.39
N ASP A 169 -3.80 -10.11 -12.55
CA ASP A 169 -3.80 -10.95 -13.76
C ASP A 169 -2.43 -11.04 -14.49
N GLY A 170 -1.37 -10.46 -13.90
CA GLY A 170 0.02 -10.70 -14.31
C GLY A 170 0.55 -9.78 -15.42
N ARG A 171 -0.21 -8.76 -15.85
CA ARG A 171 0.20 -7.81 -16.90
C ARG A 171 1.06 -6.67 -16.34
N ASP A 172 2.12 -6.29 -17.06
CA ASP A 172 2.99 -5.14 -16.69
C ASP A 172 2.29 -3.82 -17.02
N ILE A 173 1.71 -3.18 -16.00
CA ILE A 173 0.94 -1.94 -16.16
C ILE A 173 1.76 -0.78 -16.72
N LEU A 174 3.10 -0.85 -16.66
CA LEU A 174 3.97 0.20 -17.20
C LEU A 174 4.12 0.11 -18.72
N ARG A 175 3.77 -1.04 -19.32
CA ARG A 175 3.83 -1.31 -20.76
C ARG A 175 2.45 -1.55 -21.39
N ASP A 176 1.53 -2.16 -20.65
CA ASP A 176 0.15 -2.49 -21.08
C ASP A 176 -0.66 -1.24 -21.48
N SER A 177 -1.33 -1.26 -22.63
CA SER A 177 -2.13 -0.15 -23.17
C SER A 177 -3.42 0.16 -22.39
N ALA A 178 -3.95 -0.78 -21.60
CA ALA A 178 -5.15 -0.60 -20.78
C ALA A 178 -4.95 0.42 -19.64
N TRP A 179 -3.70 0.80 -19.34
CA TRP A 179 -3.38 1.98 -18.52
C TRP A 179 -2.80 3.09 -19.40
N PRO A 180 -3.62 3.89 -20.11
CA PRO A 180 -3.13 4.97 -20.95
C PRO A 180 -2.49 6.10 -20.13
N GLU A 181 -3.07 6.42 -18.96
CA GLU A 181 -2.44 7.31 -17.98
C GLU A 181 -1.55 6.46 -17.04
N LYS A 182 -0.22 6.56 -17.18
CA LYS A 182 0.76 5.88 -16.30
C LYS A 182 0.86 6.57 -14.94
N MET A 183 -0.24 6.54 -14.19
CA MET A 183 -0.42 7.24 -12.92
C MET A 183 -1.09 6.35 -11.86
N VAL A 184 -0.86 6.66 -10.58
CA VAL A 184 -1.33 5.85 -9.44
C VAL A 184 -1.98 6.76 -8.40
N TRP A 185 -3.21 6.47 -7.97
CA TRP A 185 -3.88 7.20 -6.90
C TRP A 185 -3.26 6.90 -5.52
N HIS A 186 -3.20 7.90 -4.63
CA HIS A 186 -2.79 7.71 -3.22
C HIS A 186 -3.40 8.70 -2.21
N GLY A 187 -3.63 9.98 -2.59
CA GLY A 187 -4.24 10.98 -1.69
C GLY A 187 -3.38 11.40 -0.50
N SER A 188 -2.06 11.31 -0.62
CA SER A 188 -1.10 11.51 0.48
C SER A 188 0.02 12.48 0.12
N SER A 189 0.62 13.13 1.12
CA SER A 189 1.85 13.92 0.95
C SER A 189 3.06 13.04 0.62
N LYS A 190 4.22 13.66 0.32
CA LYS A 190 5.50 12.96 0.11
C LYS A 190 5.96 12.13 1.33
N LYS A 191 5.40 12.37 2.52
CA LYS A 191 5.62 11.61 3.77
C LYS A 191 4.52 10.57 4.05
N GLY A 192 3.57 10.37 3.14
CA GLY A 192 2.47 9.43 3.29
C GLY A 192 1.33 9.91 4.21
N HIS A 193 1.39 11.14 4.73
CA HIS A 193 0.29 11.73 5.50
C HIS A 193 -0.92 12.01 4.62
N ARG A 194 -2.14 11.77 5.11
CA ARG A 194 -3.38 12.08 4.37
C ARG A 194 -3.49 13.56 4.03
N GLN A 195 -4.08 13.87 2.89
CA GLN A 195 -4.39 15.23 2.46
C GLN A 195 -5.91 15.32 2.32
N THR A 196 -6.56 15.91 3.34
CA THR A 196 -8.02 15.87 3.54
C THR A 196 -8.84 16.49 2.41
N ASP A 197 -8.19 17.31 1.58
CA ASP A 197 -8.83 18.10 0.54
C ASP A 197 -8.44 17.58 -0.86
N GLN A 198 -7.60 16.53 -0.91
CA GLN A 198 -6.92 16.04 -2.12
C GLN A 198 -6.93 14.49 -2.21
N TYR A 199 -8.05 13.88 -1.85
CA TYR A 199 -8.31 12.43 -1.87
C TYR A 199 -9.72 12.04 -2.38
N CYS A 200 -10.28 12.79 -3.34
CA CYS A 200 -11.55 12.49 -4.01
C CYS A 200 -12.72 12.22 -3.02
N GLU A 201 -12.89 13.11 -2.02
CA GLU A 201 -13.84 12.94 -0.90
C GLU A 201 -13.76 11.55 -0.25
N THR A 202 -12.56 11.13 0.17
CA THR A 202 -12.29 9.78 0.73
C THR A 202 -12.58 8.64 -0.27
N TRP A 203 -12.35 8.90 -1.56
CA TRP A 203 -12.58 8.01 -2.71
C TRP A 203 -14.05 7.71 -3.03
N ARG A 204 -14.94 8.69 -2.77
CA ARG A 204 -16.38 8.58 -3.02
C ARG A 204 -16.84 9.26 -4.31
N THR A 205 -16.09 10.21 -4.85
CA THR A 205 -16.44 10.93 -6.07
C THR A 205 -15.38 10.78 -7.17
N GLY A 206 -15.85 10.70 -8.42
CA GLY A 206 -15.00 10.70 -9.61
C GLY A 206 -14.98 12.04 -10.33
N ASP A 207 -15.62 13.06 -9.76
CA ASP A 207 -15.80 14.39 -10.34
C ASP A 207 -14.47 15.10 -10.60
N HIS A 208 -14.39 15.78 -11.74
CA HIS A 208 -13.29 16.65 -12.14
C HIS A 208 -13.16 17.91 -11.28
N ALA A 209 -14.20 18.28 -10.53
CA ALA A 209 -14.14 19.35 -9.54
C ALA A 209 -13.28 18.98 -8.30
N VAL A 210 -13.27 17.70 -7.89
CA VAL A 210 -12.68 17.26 -6.62
C VAL A 210 -11.32 16.62 -6.84
N THR A 211 -10.31 17.11 -6.12
CA THR A 211 -8.91 16.73 -6.39
C THR A 211 -8.47 15.44 -5.69
N GLY A 212 -7.51 14.74 -6.30
CA GLY A 212 -6.89 13.52 -5.79
C GLY A 212 -5.40 13.51 -6.11
N LEU A 213 -4.55 13.21 -5.13
CA LEU A 213 -3.10 13.09 -5.35
C LEU A 213 -2.73 11.79 -6.07
N ARG A 214 -1.78 11.91 -7.00
CA ARG A 214 -1.31 10.83 -7.88
C ARG A 214 0.19 10.84 -8.16
N TRP A 215 0.80 9.66 -8.24
CA TRP A 215 2.12 9.44 -8.86
C TRP A 215 1.95 9.48 -10.39
N VAL A 216 2.98 9.88 -11.15
CA VAL A 216 2.97 9.86 -12.63
C VAL A 216 4.34 9.42 -13.15
N LYS A 217 4.39 8.56 -14.17
CA LYS A 217 5.60 8.28 -14.96
C LYS A 217 5.62 9.16 -16.22
N PRO A 218 6.64 10.01 -16.44
CA PRO A 218 6.83 10.70 -17.71
C PRO A 218 7.14 9.73 -18.86
N ARG A 219 6.88 10.15 -20.11
CA ARG A 219 7.39 9.45 -21.30
C ARG A 219 8.88 9.76 -21.47
N GLY A 220 9.68 8.75 -21.84
CA GLY A 220 11.10 8.92 -22.19
C GLY A 220 12.10 9.08 -21.02
N VAL A 221 11.63 9.18 -19.78
CA VAL A 221 12.51 9.31 -18.59
C VAL A 221 12.60 7.97 -17.84
N GLY A 222 13.66 7.81 -17.03
CA GLY A 222 14.00 6.58 -16.29
C GLY A 222 13.03 6.17 -15.16
N PRO A 223 13.51 5.68 -13.99
CA PRO A 223 12.64 5.20 -12.93
C PRO A 223 11.77 6.30 -12.32
N PHE A 224 10.68 5.90 -11.67
CA PHE A 224 9.98 6.75 -10.70
C PHE A 224 11.00 7.27 -9.68
N SER A 225 11.17 8.58 -9.62
CA SER A 225 12.31 9.26 -9.00
C SER A 225 11.94 10.68 -8.56
N ARG A 226 12.71 11.25 -7.60
CA ARG A 226 12.26 12.41 -6.79
C ARG A 226 11.99 13.73 -7.54
N GLY A 227 12.33 13.83 -8.83
CA GLY A 227 11.99 14.98 -9.68
C GLY A 227 10.53 14.99 -10.18
N HIS A 228 9.84 13.84 -10.24
CA HIS A 228 8.57 13.71 -10.97
C HIS A 228 7.31 13.72 -10.08
N TRP A 229 7.43 14.11 -8.81
CA TRP A 229 6.33 14.22 -7.84
C TRP A 229 5.46 15.46 -8.06
N HIS A 230 4.88 15.61 -9.25
CA HIS A 230 3.97 16.72 -9.53
C HIS A 230 2.59 16.44 -8.92
N ILE A 231 2.17 17.33 -8.02
CA ILE A 231 0.80 17.40 -7.51
C ILE A 231 -0.13 17.80 -8.67
N PHE A 232 -0.63 16.81 -9.40
CA PHE A 232 -1.64 17.03 -10.44
C PHE A 232 -3.04 16.83 -9.89
N SER A 233 -3.76 17.95 -9.75
CA SER A 233 -5.22 18.00 -9.61
C SER A 233 -5.95 17.26 -10.74
N SER A 234 -7.19 16.87 -10.50
CA SER A 234 -8.14 16.26 -11.45
C SER A 234 -8.69 17.25 -12.50
N ARG A 235 -8.43 18.55 -12.36
CA ARG A 235 -8.77 19.55 -13.40
C ARG A 235 -8.13 19.18 -14.75
N GLY A 236 -8.95 19.18 -15.81
CA GLY A 236 -8.60 18.70 -17.14
C GLY A 236 -7.66 19.62 -17.93
N ARG A 237 -6.43 19.82 -17.43
CA ARG A 237 -5.42 20.61 -18.13
C ARG A 237 -4.91 19.92 -19.40
N THR A 238 -4.74 20.71 -20.45
CA THR A 238 -4.18 20.34 -21.75
C THR A 238 -2.69 19.98 -21.65
N THR A 239 -2.14 19.36 -22.70
CA THR A 239 -0.71 18.97 -22.74
C THR A 239 0.23 20.18 -22.63
N ALA A 240 -0.15 21.34 -23.16
CA ALA A 240 0.63 22.57 -23.05
C ALA A 240 0.68 23.12 -21.62
N GLU A 241 -0.44 23.11 -20.90
CA GLU A 241 -0.47 23.57 -19.49
C GLU A 241 0.27 22.63 -18.53
N LYS A 242 0.40 21.34 -18.88
CA LYS A 242 1.25 20.38 -18.14
C LYS A 242 2.73 20.74 -18.27
N LEU A 243 3.15 21.31 -19.41
CA LEU A 243 4.51 21.83 -19.62
C LEU A 243 4.72 23.19 -18.93
N LYS A 244 3.70 24.07 -18.93
CA LYS A 244 3.79 25.39 -18.27
C LYS A 244 3.84 25.33 -16.74
N ALA A 245 3.45 24.20 -16.14
CA ALA A 245 3.68 23.88 -14.73
C ALA A 245 5.07 23.24 -14.46
N PHE A 246 5.80 22.87 -15.53
CA PHE A 246 7.12 22.24 -15.49
C PHE A 246 8.24 23.29 -15.61
N SER A 247 8.04 24.34 -16.43
CA SER A 247 9.00 25.42 -16.66
C SER A 247 9.30 26.25 -15.41
N ASN A 248 8.32 26.43 -14.52
CA ASN A 248 8.41 27.37 -13.40
C ASN A 248 9.02 26.76 -12.12
N PHE A 249 9.65 25.58 -12.21
CA PHE A 249 10.17 24.83 -11.06
C PHE A 249 11.58 24.26 -11.25
N ILE A 250 12.34 24.84 -12.20
CA ILE A 250 13.78 24.64 -12.34
C ILE A 250 14.49 25.81 -11.66
N PRO A 251 14.98 25.69 -10.41
CA PRO A 251 16.19 26.40 -10.02
C PRO A 251 17.38 25.83 -10.80
N PHE A 252 18.41 26.64 -11.02
CA PHE A 252 19.69 26.21 -11.57
C PHE A 252 20.42 25.25 -10.62
#